data_AF-A0AAJ2DN23-F1
#
_entry.id   AF-A0AAJ2DN23-F1
#
_cell.length_a   1.000
_cell.length_b   1.000
_cell.length_c   1.000
_cell.angle_alpha   90.00
_cell.angle_beta   90.00
_cell.angle_gamma   90.00
#
_symmetry.space_group_name_H-M   'P 1'
#
loop_
_entity.id
_entity.type
_entity.pdbx_description
1 polymer ?
#
loop_
_entity_poly.entity_id
_entity_poly.type
_entity_poly.pdbx_seq_one_letter_code
_entity_poly.pdbx_strand_id
1 'polypeptide(L)'
;MKVVTIILFLVIGIFMILGIFFSPAVGFHNLTIGEAPFKGGFLAIVGVFMIAGFSFQGTEMVGIASGESEDPERNVPRAIRSVFWRVLIFMCWL
;
A
#
# COMPACT_ATOMS: atom_id res chain seq x y z
N MET A 1 14.38 3.35 8.33
CA MET A 1 13.51 4.47 7.90
C MET A 1 12.10 4.03 7.50
N LYS A 2 11.89 2.97 6.70
CA LYS A 2 10.54 2.49 6.29
C LYS A 2 9.57 2.26 7.47
N VAL A 3 9.99 1.52 8.48
CA VAL A 3 9.17 1.20 9.66
C VAL A 3 8.86 2.44 10.49
N VAL A 4 9.82 3.36 10.61
CA VAL A 4 9.65 4.62 11.36
C VAL A 4 8.58 5.49 10.72
N THR A 5 8.54 5.57 9.37
CA THR A 5 7.50 6.29 8.64
C THR A 5 6.10 5.73 8.91
N ILE A 6 5.97 4.40 8.96
CA ILE A 6 4.69 3.72 9.26
C ILE A 6 4.23 4.02 10.69
N ILE A 7 5.15 3.94 11.67
CA ILE A 7 4.84 4.22 13.07
C ILE A 7 4.40 5.68 13.24
N LEU A 8 5.11 6.63 12.62
CA LEU A 8 4.75 8.04 12.68
C LEU A 8 3.35 8.28 12.11
N PHE A 9 3.02 7.66 10.98
CA PHE A 9 1.70 7.76 10.37
C PHE A 9 0.58 7.20 11.26
N LEU A 10 0.79 6.04 11.87
CA LEU A 10 -0.16 5.44 12.82
C LEU A 10 -0.39 6.35 14.03
N VAL A 11 0.68 6.88 14.61
CA VAL A 11 0.61 7.78 15.77
C VAL A 11 -0.17 9.05 15.42
N ILE A 12 0.13 9.69 14.28
CA ILE A 12 -0.59 10.87 13.79
C ILE A 12 -2.07 10.54 13.53
N GLY A 13 -2.38 9.39 12.94
CA GLY A 13 -3.75 8.93 12.73
C GLY A 13 -4.53 8.76 14.04
N ILE A 14 -3.92 8.17 15.06
CA ILE A 14 -4.51 8.04 16.40
C ILE A 14 -4.74 9.43 17.02
N PHE A 15 -3.77 10.34 16.90
CA PHE A 15 -3.90 11.72 17.36
C PHE A 15 -5.04 12.48 16.66
N MET A 16 -5.27 12.22 15.36
CA MET A 16 -6.41 12.78 14.63
C MET A 16 -7.76 12.24 15.12
N ILE A 17 -7.86 10.93 15.40
CA ILE A 17 -9.08 10.31 15.94
C ILE A 17 -9.41 10.87 17.33
N LEU A 18 -8.38 11.09 18.16
CA LEU A 18 -8.52 11.69 19.49
C LEU A 18 -8.83 13.21 19.45
N GLY A 19 -8.74 13.85 18.28
CA GLY A 19 -9.14 15.25 18.09
C GLY A 19 -8.22 16.30 18.74
N ILE A 20 -6.98 15.94 19.05
CA ILE A 20 -6.08 16.80 19.87
C ILE A 20 -5.53 18.00 19.07
N PHE A 21 -5.60 17.98 17.74
CA PHE A 21 -5.11 19.03 16.85
C PHE A 21 -6.21 19.86 16.15
N PHE A 22 -7.45 19.37 16.08
CA PHE A 22 -8.55 20.05 15.36
C PHE A 22 -9.86 19.85 16.12
N SER A 23 -10.46 20.95 16.60
CA SER A 23 -11.81 20.96 17.17
C SER A 23 -12.79 21.36 16.06
N PRO A 24 -13.88 20.61 15.80
CA PRO A 24 -14.43 19.51 16.59
C PRO A 24 -13.71 18.17 16.37
N ALA A 25 -13.62 17.36 17.43
CA ALA A 25 -13.03 16.03 17.38
C ALA A 25 -13.77 15.16 16.35
N VAL A 26 -13.05 14.68 15.34
CA VAL A 26 -13.57 13.78 14.30
C VAL A 26 -14.22 12.53 14.93
N GLY A 27 -13.70 12.11 16.10
CA GLY A 27 -14.34 11.17 17.02
C GLY A 27 -14.74 9.84 16.38
N PHE A 28 -15.66 9.11 17.04
CA PHE A 28 -16.30 7.92 16.46
C PHE A 28 -17.47 8.26 15.53
N HIS A 29 -17.85 9.54 15.43
CA HIS A 29 -18.99 9.96 14.61
C HIS A 29 -18.74 9.66 13.12
N ASN A 30 -17.50 9.81 12.63
CA ASN A 30 -17.11 9.47 11.26
C ASN A 30 -17.15 7.95 10.95
N LEU A 31 -17.13 7.09 11.98
CA LEU A 31 -17.23 5.63 11.82
C LEU A 31 -18.69 5.15 11.70
N THR A 32 -19.65 6.04 11.94
CA THR A 32 -21.10 5.76 11.90
C THR A 32 -21.86 6.61 10.87
N ILE A 33 -21.19 7.54 10.18
CA ILE A 33 -21.81 8.32 9.10
C ILE A 33 -21.82 7.50 7.80
N GLY A 34 -23.00 7.29 7.22
CA GLY A 34 -23.17 6.63 5.94
C GLY A 34 -22.96 5.12 6.02
N GLU A 35 -22.13 4.56 5.14
CA GLU A 35 -21.88 3.10 5.04
C GLU A 35 -20.66 2.64 5.87
N ALA A 36 -20.26 3.42 6.88
CA ALA A 36 -19.14 3.11 7.74
C ALA A 36 -19.54 2.09 8.83
N PRO A 37 -18.62 1.23 9.33
CA PRO A 37 -17.18 1.15 9.02
C PRO A 37 -16.82 0.24 7.83
N PHE A 38 -17.78 -0.47 7.24
CA PHE A 38 -17.56 -1.42 6.15
C PHE A 38 -18.37 -1.03 4.90
N LYS A 39 -17.90 0.02 4.21
CA LYS A 39 -18.41 0.47 2.90
C LYS A 39 -18.37 -0.71 1.91
N GLY A 40 -19.53 -1.19 1.47
CA GLY A 40 -19.65 -2.34 0.55
C GLY A 40 -19.67 -3.73 1.22
N GLY A 41 -19.80 -3.81 2.55
CA GLY A 41 -20.03 -5.05 3.29
C GLY A 41 -18.84 -6.03 3.33
N PHE A 42 -19.11 -7.29 3.70
CA PHE A 42 -18.08 -8.33 3.83
C PHE A 42 -17.31 -8.61 2.53
N LEU A 43 -18.00 -8.54 1.38
CA LEU A 43 -17.37 -8.72 0.07
C LEU A 43 -16.35 -7.62 -0.24
N ALA A 44 -16.59 -6.37 0.17
CA ALA A 44 -15.61 -5.30 -0.02
C ALA A 44 -14.36 -5.54 0.83
N ILE A 45 -14.51 -6.03 2.07
CA ILE A 45 -13.38 -6.41 2.93
C ILE A 45 -12.55 -7.50 2.27
N VAL A 46 -13.19 -8.59 1.81
CA VAL A 46 -12.52 -9.68 1.11
C VAL A 46 -11.84 -9.17 -0.16
N GLY A 47 -12.48 -8.27 -0.92
CA GLY A 47 -11.90 -7.63 -2.10
C GLY A 47 -10.63 -6.84 -1.78
N VAL A 48 -10.61 -6.05 -0.71
CA VAL A 48 -9.42 -5.33 -0.26
C VAL A 48 -8.31 -6.30 0.15
N PHE A 49 -8.64 -7.37 0.88
CA PHE A 49 -7.66 -8.41 1.22
C PHE A 49 -7.10 -9.12 -0.02
N MET A 50 -7.91 -9.39 -1.04
CA MET A 50 -7.43 -9.97 -2.29
C MET A 50 -6.49 -9.02 -3.05
N ILE A 51 -6.82 -7.73 -3.15
CA ILE A 51 -5.96 -6.72 -3.78
C ILE A 51 -4.64 -6.57 -3.01
N ALA A 52 -4.70 -6.56 -1.68
CA ALA A 52 -3.52 -6.53 -0.83
C ALA A 52 -2.66 -7.78 -1.00
N GLY A 53 -3.26 -8.97 -1.01
CA GLY A 53 -2.57 -10.24 -1.23
C GLY A 53 -1.86 -10.29 -2.59
N PHE A 54 -2.53 -9.84 -3.65
CA PHE A 54 -1.93 -9.74 -4.97
C PHE A 54 -0.73 -8.78 -5.01
N SER A 55 -0.77 -7.70 -4.22
CA SER A 55 0.33 -6.73 -4.12
C SER A 55 1.59 -7.33 -3.48
N PHE A 56 1.46 -8.29 -2.56
CA PHE A 56 2.60 -8.98 -1.96
C PHE A 56 3.17 -10.08 -2.86
N GLN A 57 2.31 -10.77 -3.61
CA GLN A 57 2.71 -11.88 -4.49
C GLN A 57 3.76 -11.48 -5.54
N GLY A 58 3.72 -10.23 -6.01
CA GLY A 58 4.73 -9.70 -6.94
C GLY A 58 6.13 -9.55 -6.32
N THR A 59 6.23 -9.29 -5.02
CA THR A 59 7.53 -9.10 -4.35
C THR A 59 8.28 -10.41 -4.12
N GLU A 60 7.55 -11.51 -3.87
CA GLU A 60 8.12 -12.84 -3.69
C GLU A 60 8.71 -13.38 -5.00
N MET A 61 7.99 -13.19 -6.12
CA MET A 61 8.42 -13.63 -7.44
C MET A 61 9.69 -12.91 -7.92
N VAL A 62 9.80 -11.61 -7.64
CA VAL A 62 11.02 -10.83 -7.91
C VAL A 62 12.19 -11.31 -7.03
N GLY A 63 11.91 -11.70 -5.78
CA GLY A 63 12.89 -12.27 -4.86
C GLY A 63 13.47 -13.60 -5.37
N ILE A 64 12.62 -14.53 -5.81
CA ILE A 64 13.07 -15.84 -6.34
C ILE A 64 13.85 -15.66 -7.65
N ALA A 65 13.35 -14.84 -8.58
CA ALA A 65 14.03 -14.55 -9.83
C ALA A 65 15.41 -13.88 -9.61
N SER A 66 15.53 -13.06 -8.56
CA SER A 66 16.84 -12.53 -8.15
C SER A 66 17.75 -13.61 -7.57
N GLY A 67 17.22 -14.57 -6.81
CA GLY A 67 17.99 -15.68 -6.25
C GLY A 67 18.55 -16.65 -7.29
N GLU A 68 17.86 -16.82 -8.42
CA GLU A 68 18.31 -17.67 -9.54
C GLU A 68 19.13 -16.92 -10.61
N SER A 69 19.35 -15.62 -10.45
CA SER A 69 20.13 -14.82 -11.41
C SER A 69 21.64 -14.94 -11.12
N GLU A 70 22.46 -15.14 -12.15
CA GLU A 70 23.93 -15.29 -12.03
C GLU A 70 24.65 -14.08 -11.39
N ASP A 71 24.07 -12.87 -11.49
CA ASP A 71 24.58 -11.65 -10.85
C ASP A 71 23.41 -10.73 -10.46
N PRO A 72 22.79 -10.95 -9.28
CA PRO A 72 21.58 -10.24 -8.90
C PRO A 72 21.82 -8.77 -8.58
N GLU A 73 23.00 -8.41 -8.07
CA GLU A 73 23.33 -7.03 -7.70
C GLU A 73 23.35 -6.09 -8.92
N ARG A 74 23.73 -6.58 -10.10
CA ARG A 74 23.68 -5.79 -11.35
C ARG A 74 22.42 -6.02 -12.18
N ASN A 75 21.97 -7.27 -12.32
CA ASN A 75 20.92 -7.60 -13.29
C ASN A 75 19.52 -7.21 -12.80
N VAL A 76 19.24 -7.34 -11.50
CA VAL A 76 17.94 -6.99 -10.91
C VAL A 76 17.64 -5.49 -11.05
N PRO A 77 18.50 -4.55 -10.60
CA PRO A 77 18.20 -3.13 -10.76
C PRO A 77 18.15 -2.68 -12.22
N ARG A 78 18.92 -3.32 -13.12
CA ARG A 78 18.90 -3.03 -14.56
C ARG A 78 17.57 -3.46 -15.20
N ALA A 79 17.07 -4.65 -14.85
CA ALA A 79 15.77 -5.14 -15.31
C ALA A 79 14.60 -4.32 -14.74
N ILE A 80 14.65 -3.94 -13.47
CA ILE A 80 13.62 -3.09 -12.86
C ILE A 80 13.51 -1.75 -13.59
N ARG A 81 14.63 -1.09 -13.91
CA ARG A 81 14.62 0.20 -14.64
C ARG A 81 14.04 0.07 -16.04
N SER A 82 14.32 -1.02 -16.76
CA SER A 82 13.80 -1.22 -18.11
C SER A 82 12.29 -1.51 -18.11
N VAL A 83 11.82 -2.33 -17.17
CA VAL A 83 10.39 -2.60 -16.98
C VAL A 83 9.65 -1.36 -16.49
N PHE A 84 10.22 -0.61 -15.55
CA PHE A 84 9.65 0.63 -15.03
C PHE A 84 9.36 1.62 -16.15
N TRP A 85 10.31 1.85 -17.06
CA TRP A 85 10.12 2.78 -18.17
C TRP A 85 9.08 2.28 -19.17
N ARG A 86 9.04 0.96 -19.42
CA ARG A 86 8.03 0.34 -20.29
C ARG A 86 6.61 0.47 -19.72
N VAL A 87 6.41 0.17 -18.44
CA VAL A 87 5.10 0.27 -17.76
C VAL A 87 4.65 1.73 -17.65
N LEU A 88 5.56 2.64 -17.32
CA LEU A 88 5.25 4.07 -17.19
C LEU A 88 4.80 4.66 -18.52
N ILE A 89 5.48 4.33 -19.63
CA ILE A 89 5.05 4.75 -20.97
C ILE A 89 3.68 4.13 -21.30
N PHE A 90 3.46 2.84 -21.02
CA PHE A 90 2.19 2.18 -21.34
C PHE A 90 1.00 2.79 -20.57
N MET A 91 1.17 3.11 -19.28
CA MET A 91 0.15 3.77 -18.47
C MET A 91 -0.07 5.24 -18.83
N CYS A 92 0.97 5.94 -19.28
CA CYS A 92 0.86 7.34 -19.70
C CYS A 92 0.26 7.47 -21.11
N TRP A 93 0.33 6.41 -21.90
CA TRP A 93 -0.09 6.39 -23.31
C TRP A 93 -1.48 5.76 -23.52
N LEU A 94 -1.96 4.97 -22.55
CA LEU A 94 -3.31 4.41 -22.49
C LEU A 94 -4.28 5.36 -21.77
#